data_AF-A0A8B7TKB0-F1
#
_entry.id   AF-A0A8B7TKB0-F1
#
_cell.length_a   1.000
_cell.length_b   1.000
_cell.length_c   1.000
_cell.angle_alpha   90.00
_cell.angle_beta   90.00
_cell.angle_gamma   90.00
#
_symmetry.space_group_name_H-M   'P 1'
#
loop_
_entity.id
_entity.type
_entity.pdbx_description
1 polymer ?
#
loop_
_entity_poly.entity_id
_entity_poly.type
_entity_poly.pdbx_seq_one_letter_code
_entity_poly.pdbx_strand_id
1 'polypeptide(L)'
;MQKRVPSVQELPKRLWPGPEENPRSSRGRQQPLLKSMTAVQTLASIIRSCYGPHGRQKLLVAANGETVCTGHAAAILRALQLEHPAAQFVREAAQTQVENSGDGTAFVVLLTEALLEQAEHLLQAGLPHTQLQEAYGMAMAEVLTTLPALAIRSLGPLEDPSWALHSVVNTHSLFHTNHLTKLVAHVCWASKGPDGSFKPERIGVCLLRGGTLEDSCILPGLAMSGKTCGQMTEVLTGARVALFHCSFGPTSLNAPAVARFSSPTDLANFRKGSDEALERQVAQLTTAGINVVAVWGKVDIKALILADKHGIMVIEAQSRKEMVYLSEVLGIPLLSYLLPPREPGKCKKVYKQEVGDSNAVVFEWEHADAPVLTLVLRGPTTEGLRGAQQAVYQGIDAYFQLCQDPRLLPGAGATEMALARMLSDKGSKMEGPNGPAFLAFARALRCCPKILAENAGLVVSRVMAQMNGIHQTGNFVIGVGAEGIINVAQEGVWDTLMTKAQGFRAVAEVVMQLMTVDEIVVARKTPSPASVESKGHLSSEKKKYLRKY
;
A
#
# COMPACT_ATOMS: atom_id res chain seq x y z
N MET A 1 21.24 -54.81 -2.39
CA MET A 1 20.39 -53.65 -2.74
C MET A 1 21.14 -52.37 -2.37
N GLN A 2 21.88 -51.80 -3.32
CA GLN A 2 22.69 -50.58 -3.12
C GLN A 2 21.79 -49.33 -3.18
N LYS A 3 21.95 -48.46 -2.17
CA LYS A 3 21.29 -47.16 -2.03
C LYS A 3 21.68 -46.24 -3.20
N ARG A 4 20.69 -45.72 -3.94
CA ARG A 4 20.88 -44.63 -4.89
C ARG A 4 21.09 -43.32 -4.12
N VAL A 5 22.24 -42.70 -4.36
CA VAL A 5 22.57 -41.32 -3.95
C VAL A 5 21.69 -40.35 -4.76
N PRO A 6 21.10 -39.30 -4.18
CA PRO A 6 20.37 -38.30 -4.94
C PRO A 6 21.36 -37.46 -5.78
N SER A 7 20.99 -37.25 -7.03
CA SER A 7 21.71 -36.50 -8.06
C SER A 7 22.12 -35.10 -7.60
N VAL A 8 23.36 -34.75 -7.92
CA VAL A 8 23.99 -33.42 -7.82
C VAL A 8 22.99 -32.32 -8.19
N GLN A 9 22.66 -31.44 -7.23
CA GLN A 9 21.99 -30.17 -7.53
C GLN A 9 22.91 -29.37 -8.46
N GLU A 10 22.49 -29.14 -9.71
CA GLU A 10 23.22 -28.24 -10.59
C GLU A 10 23.30 -26.85 -9.95
N LEU A 11 24.52 -26.36 -9.75
CA LEU A 11 24.77 -25.01 -9.25
C LEU A 11 24.09 -23.98 -10.17
N PRO A 12 23.54 -22.89 -9.61
CA PRO A 12 22.99 -21.78 -10.38
C PRO A 12 23.93 -21.34 -11.51
N LYS A 13 23.44 -21.30 -12.76
CA LYS A 13 24.23 -20.77 -13.86
C LYS A 13 24.17 -19.24 -13.82
N ARG A 14 25.34 -18.60 -13.93
CA ARG A 14 25.48 -17.15 -14.12
C ARG A 14 24.52 -16.67 -15.20
N LEU A 15 23.87 -15.53 -14.96
CA LEU A 15 22.93 -14.89 -15.90
C LEU A 15 23.59 -14.51 -17.24
N TRP A 16 24.93 -14.51 -17.34
CA TRP A 16 25.65 -14.08 -18.52
C TRP A 16 26.98 -14.84 -18.70
N PRO A 17 27.42 -15.17 -19.94
CA PRO A 17 28.74 -15.72 -20.18
C PRO A 17 29.82 -14.69 -19.81
N GLY A 18 30.70 -15.04 -18.88
CA GLY A 18 31.89 -14.23 -18.60
C GLY A 18 32.87 -14.26 -19.78
N PRO A 19 33.67 -13.20 -19.99
CA PRO A 19 34.83 -13.31 -20.89
C PRO A 19 35.81 -14.33 -20.30
N GLU A 20 36.48 -15.09 -21.16
CA GLU A 20 37.56 -15.99 -20.77
C GLU A 20 38.56 -15.27 -19.85
N GLU A 21 38.98 -15.96 -18.79
CA GLU A 21 39.81 -15.42 -17.72
C GLU A 21 41.08 -14.76 -18.28
N ASN A 22 41.14 -13.43 -18.17
CA ASN A 22 42.38 -12.69 -18.28
C ASN A 22 42.59 -11.97 -16.94
N PRO A 23 43.60 -12.34 -16.12
CA PRO A 23 43.69 -11.95 -14.71
C PRO A 23 44.18 -10.50 -14.48
N ARG A 24 43.92 -9.58 -15.43
CA ARG A 24 44.42 -8.19 -15.40
C ARG A 24 43.39 -7.11 -15.70
N SER A 25 42.09 -7.36 -15.57
CA SER A 25 41.09 -6.27 -15.71
C SER A 25 40.28 -6.08 -14.44
N SER A 26 40.54 -4.96 -13.74
CA SER A 26 39.68 -4.39 -12.70
C SER A 26 38.24 -4.08 -13.18
N ARG A 27 38.00 -4.13 -14.50
CA ARG A 27 36.68 -3.94 -15.14
C ARG A 27 35.68 -5.06 -14.90
N GLY A 28 36.12 -6.28 -14.55
CA GLY A 28 35.22 -7.42 -14.32
C GLY A 28 34.40 -7.31 -13.02
N ARG A 29 34.96 -6.70 -11.97
CA ARG A 29 34.31 -6.56 -10.65
C ARG A 29 33.26 -5.44 -10.58
N GLN A 30 33.22 -4.52 -11.54
CA GLN A 30 32.29 -3.38 -11.53
C GLN A 30 30.94 -3.68 -12.23
N GLN A 31 30.81 -4.78 -12.97
CA GLN A 31 29.62 -5.05 -13.79
C GLN A 31 28.31 -5.32 -13.00
N PRO A 32 28.32 -5.96 -11.82
CA PRO A 32 27.08 -6.31 -11.11
C PRO A 32 26.38 -5.10 -10.46
N LEU A 33 27.16 -4.18 -9.89
CA LEU A 33 26.63 -2.93 -9.31
C LEU A 33 26.06 -2.02 -10.39
N LEU A 34 26.75 -1.86 -11.53
CA LEU A 34 26.26 -1.07 -12.68
C LEU A 34 24.93 -1.58 -13.25
N LYS A 35 24.77 -2.91 -13.35
CA LYS A 35 23.50 -3.53 -13.79
C LYS A 35 22.38 -3.33 -12.77
N SER A 36 22.72 -3.49 -11.49
CA SER A 36 21.79 -3.22 -10.38
C SER A 36 21.31 -1.78 -10.38
N MET A 37 22.22 -0.84 -10.60
CA MET A 37 21.91 0.57 -10.71
C MET A 37 21.01 0.88 -11.88
N THR A 38 21.28 0.32 -13.06
CA THR A 38 20.42 0.53 -14.24
C THR A 38 18.97 0.09 -13.95
N ALA A 39 18.80 -1.03 -13.23
CA ALA A 39 17.47 -1.50 -12.83
C ALA A 39 16.80 -0.55 -11.81
N VAL A 40 17.54 -0.05 -10.83
CA VAL A 40 17.03 0.92 -9.85
C VAL A 40 16.71 2.28 -10.50
N GLN A 41 17.56 2.76 -11.41
CA GLN A 41 17.31 3.95 -12.23
C GLN A 41 16.05 3.83 -13.07
N THR A 42 15.84 2.65 -13.68
CA THR A 42 14.60 2.38 -14.43
C THR A 42 13.40 2.48 -13.51
N LEU A 43 13.44 1.84 -12.33
CA LEU A 43 12.37 1.92 -11.34
C LEU A 43 12.12 3.36 -10.87
N ALA A 44 13.17 4.11 -10.54
CA ALA A 44 13.10 5.50 -10.13
C ALA A 44 12.52 6.39 -11.23
N SER A 45 12.88 6.18 -12.50
CA SER A 45 12.34 6.95 -13.62
C SER A 45 10.82 6.81 -13.79
N ILE A 46 10.27 5.63 -13.46
CA ILE A 46 8.82 5.38 -13.48
C ILE A 46 8.13 6.20 -12.38
N ILE A 47 8.73 6.26 -11.19
CA ILE A 47 8.17 6.91 -10.00
C ILE A 47 8.42 8.43 -9.99
N ARG A 48 9.51 8.91 -10.60
CA ARG A 48 9.97 10.32 -10.56
C ARG A 48 8.88 11.31 -10.94
N SER A 49 8.14 11.04 -12.01
CA SER A 49 7.07 11.93 -12.47
C SER A 49 5.86 12.00 -11.52
N CYS A 50 5.75 11.08 -10.56
CA CYS A 50 4.63 10.98 -9.62
C CYS A 50 4.92 11.65 -8.27
N TYR A 51 6.14 12.15 -8.07
CA TYR A 51 6.57 12.69 -6.77
C TYR A 51 6.05 14.11 -6.53
N GLY A 52 5.49 14.33 -5.34
CA GLY A 52 4.96 15.63 -4.90
C GLY A 52 3.52 15.92 -5.36
N PRO A 53 2.97 17.08 -4.93
CA PRO A 53 1.57 17.47 -5.17
C PRO A 53 1.21 17.66 -6.65
N HIS A 54 2.20 18.08 -7.47
CA HIS A 54 2.05 18.20 -8.92
C HIS A 54 2.51 16.95 -9.67
N GLY A 55 2.58 15.81 -8.98
CA GLY A 55 2.91 14.51 -9.56
C GLY A 55 1.87 14.06 -10.59
N ARG A 56 2.35 13.54 -11.71
CA ARG A 56 1.52 12.96 -12.77
C ARG A 56 1.03 11.57 -12.39
N GLN A 57 -0.21 11.27 -12.72
CA GLN A 57 -0.77 9.92 -12.55
C GLN A 57 -0.28 8.97 -13.65
N LYS A 58 -0.23 7.68 -13.34
CA LYS A 58 0.06 6.59 -14.27
C LYS A 58 -1.20 5.79 -14.53
N LEU A 59 -1.42 5.44 -15.80
CA LEU A 59 -2.43 4.46 -16.19
C LEU A 59 -1.78 3.07 -16.19
N LEU A 60 -2.15 2.25 -15.22
CA LEU A 60 -1.68 0.87 -15.06
C LEU A 60 -2.71 -0.08 -15.67
N VAL A 61 -2.25 -1.01 -16.50
CA VAL A 61 -3.08 -2.10 -17.01
C VAL A 61 -2.64 -3.37 -16.31
N ALA A 62 -3.47 -3.90 -15.43
CA ALA A 62 -3.19 -5.14 -14.73
C ALA A 62 -3.34 -6.35 -15.68
N ALA A 63 -2.73 -7.48 -15.31
CA ALA A 63 -2.74 -8.70 -16.14
C ALA A 63 -4.16 -9.27 -16.38
N ASN A 64 -5.13 -8.91 -15.53
CA ASN A 64 -6.54 -9.25 -15.67
C ASN A 64 -7.31 -8.31 -16.63
N GLY A 65 -6.65 -7.32 -17.24
CA GLY A 65 -7.26 -6.31 -18.11
C GLY A 65 -7.88 -5.11 -17.38
N GLU A 66 -7.82 -5.08 -16.05
CA GLU A 66 -8.31 -3.94 -15.25
C GLU A 66 -7.37 -2.75 -15.43
N THR A 67 -7.95 -1.57 -15.68
CA THR A 67 -7.19 -0.32 -15.82
C THR A 67 -7.31 0.50 -14.55
N VAL A 68 -6.17 0.94 -14.03
CA VAL A 68 -6.05 1.64 -12.75
C VAL A 68 -5.23 2.91 -12.97
N CYS A 69 -5.88 4.07 -12.88
CA CYS A 69 -5.17 5.34 -12.83
C CYS A 69 -4.74 5.65 -11.38
N THR A 70 -3.45 5.87 -11.15
CA THR A 70 -2.90 6.23 -9.83
C THR A 70 -1.58 7.01 -9.93
N GLY A 71 -1.40 8.01 -9.07
CA GLY A 71 -0.10 8.69 -8.85
C GLY A 71 0.67 8.14 -7.65
N HIS A 72 0.12 7.18 -6.92
CA HIS A 72 0.73 6.70 -5.68
C HIS A 72 1.82 5.68 -5.95
N ALA A 73 3.05 5.96 -5.50
CA ALA A 73 4.19 5.09 -5.71
C ALA A 73 3.96 3.66 -5.17
N ALA A 74 3.38 3.50 -3.98
CA ALA A 74 3.11 2.18 -3.40
C ALA A 74 2.15 1.33 -4.24
N ALA A 75 1.15 1.95 -4.87
CA ALA A 75 0.23 1.26 -5.77
C ALA A 75 0.93 0.85 -7.07
N ILE A 76 1.74 1.74 -7.65
CA ILE A 76 2.53 1.48 -8.86
C ILE A 76 3.51 0.32 -8.61
N LEU A 77 4.29 0.40 -7.54
CA LEU A 77 5.29 -0.62 -7.17
C LEU A 77 4.70 -2.01 -6.93
N ARG A 78 3.47 -2.09 -6.39
CA ARG A 78 2.75 -3.37 -6.23
C ARG A 78 2.24 -3.95 -7.55
N ALA A 79 1.91 -3.11 -8.52
CA ALA A 79 1.41 -3.54 -9.82
C ALA A 79 2.54 -3.98 -10.76
N LEU A 80 3.76 -3.45 -10.59
CA LEU A 80 4.90 -3.77 -11.44
C LEU A 80 5.46 -5.18 -11.16
N GLN A 81 5.65 -5.95 -12.23
CA GLN A 81 6.41 -7.20 -12.20
C GLN A 81 7.88 -6.89 -12.43
N LEU A 82 8.70 -7.01 -11.38
CA LEU A 82 10.12 -6.71 -11.43
C LEU A 82 10.92 -8.00 -11.58
N GLU A 83 11.80 -8.07 -12.57
CA GLU A 83 12.68 -9.22 -12.79
C GLU A 83 14.00 -9.10 -12.02
N HIS A 84 14.55 -7.89 -11.92
CA HIS A 84 15.87 -7.67 -11.34
C HIS A 84 15.83 -7.68 -9.80
N PRO A 85 16.67 -8.50 -9.12
CA PRO A 85 16.69 -8.58 -7.66
C PRO A 85 16.91 -7.24 -6.94
N ALA A 86 17.83 -6.40 -7.43
CA ALA A 86 18.03 -5.06 -6.84
C ALA A 86 16.75 -4.19 -6.88
N ALA A 87 15.98 -4.24 -7.97
CA ALA A 87 14.72 -3.50 -8.06
C ALA A 87 13.64 -4.09 -7.15
N GLN A 88 13.59 -5.42 -7.01
CA GLN A 88 12.71 -6.11 -6.06
C GLN A 88 13.02 -5.71 -4.61
N PHE A 89 14.30 -5.62 -4.27
CA PHE A 89 14.75 -5.22 -2.94
C PHE A 89 14.41 -3.76 -2.62
N VAL A 90 14.63 -2.82 -3.56
CA VAL A 90 14.18 -1.43 -3.41
C VAL A 90 12.65 -1.35 -3.25
N ARG A 91 11.89 -2.15 -4.03
CA ARG A 91 10.43 -2.24 -3.90
C ARG A 91 10.02 -2.72 -2.52
N GLU A 92 10.68 -3.74 -1.98
CA GLU A 92 10.38 -4.30 -0.65
C GLU A 92 10.62 -3.27 0.46
N ALA A 93 11.76 -2.58 0.45
CA ALA A 93 12.01 -1.51 1.40
C ALA A 93 10.96 -0.37 1.30
N ALA A 94 10.55 -0.02 0.09
CA ALA A 94 9.51 0.98 -0.14
C ALA A 94 8.11 0.50 0.33
N GLN A 95 7.84 -0.81 0.28
CA GLN A 95 6.63 -1.44 0.83
C GLN A 95 6.64 -1.45 2.36
N THR A 96 7.75 -1.85 2.98
CA THR A 96 7.93 -1.78 4.43
C THR A 96 7.79 -0.34 4.95
N GLN A 97 8.26 0.65 4.19
CA GLN A 97 8.08 2.06 4.52
C GLN A 97 6.60 2.47 4.59
N VAL A 98 5.76 2.07 3.62
CA VAL A 98 4.32 2.41 3.66
C VAL A 98 3.59 1.63 4.75
N GLU A 99 3.99 0.40 5.04
CA GLU A 99 3.39 -0.40 6.13
C GLU A 99 3.67 0.21 7.52
N ASN A 100 4.85 0.80 7.72
CA ASN A 100 5.24 1.36 9.02
C ASN A 100 4.87 2.83 9.20
N SER A 101 4.99 3.64 8.14
CA SER A 101 4.80 5.10 8.20
C SER A 101 3.55 5.60 7.47
N GLY A 102 2.92 4.79 6.60
CA GLY A 102 1.84 5.22 5.71
C GLY A 102 2.27 6.09 4.52
N ASP A 103 3.49 6.64 4.53
CA ASP A 103 4.03 7.52 3.50
C ASP A 103 5.56 7.39 3.34
N GLY A 104 6.13 8.04 2.32
CA GLY A 104 7.57 8.08 2.06
C GLY A 104 8.06 7.06 1.03
N THR A 105 7.17 6.28 0.41
CA THR A 105 7.53 5.26 -0.58
C THR A 105 8.34 5.83 -1.75
N ALA A 106 7.88 6.93 -2.34
CA ALA A 106 8.57 7.56 -3.47
C ALA A 106 9.91 8.16 -3.03
N PHE A 107 9.97 8.74 -1.83
CA PHE A 107 11.20 9.27 -1.25
C PHE A 107 12.27 8.18 -1.12
N VAL A 108 11.92 7.01 -0.59
CA VAL A 108 12.85 5.88 -0.45
C VAL A 108 13.42 5.46 -1.81
N VAL A 109 12.58 5.30 -2.83
CA VAL A 109 13.03 4.87 -4.18
C VAL A 109 13.95 5.93 -4.81
N LEU A 110 13.55 7.20 -4.78
CA LEU A 110 14.27 8.28 -5.46
C LEU A 110 15.59 8.61 -4.76
N LEU A 111 15.62 8.63 -3.43
CA LEU A 111 16.85 8.90 -2.71
C LEU A 111 17.84 7.73 -2.80
N THR A 112 17.35 6.49 -2.79
CA THR A 112 18.20 5.31 -3.04
C THR A 112 18.88 5.41 -4.40
N GLU A 113 18.12 5.75 -5.44
CA GLU A 113 18.69 5.94 -6.78
C GLU A 113 19.73 7.06 -6.83
N ALA A 114 19.43 8.22 -6.26
CA ALA A 114 20.35 9.36 -6.23
C ALA A 114 21.65 9.04 -5.47
N LEU A 115 21.57 8.30 -4.36
CA LEU A 115 22.76 7.87 -3.61
C LEU A 115 23.59 6.85 -4.38
N LEU A 116 22.95 5.89 -5.06
CA LEU A 116 23.66 4.94 -5.90
C LEU A 116 24.34 5.63 -7.10
N GLU A 117 23.68 6.60 -7.74
CA GLU A 117 24.28 7.41 -8.81
C GLU A 117 25.55 8.14 -8.32
N GLN A 118 25.48 8.79 -7.15
CA GLN A 118 26.64 9.45 -6.57
C GLN A 118 27.74 8.48 -6.14
N ALA A 119 27.37 7.28 -5.70
CA ALA A 119 28.31 6.22 -5.38
C ALA A 119 29.08 5.73 -6.61
N GLU A 120 28.40 5.53 -7.74
CA GLU A 120 29.04 5.10 -8.98
C GLU A 120 30.14 6.06 -9.41
N HIS A 121 29.89 7.37 -9.36
CA HIS A 121 30.92 8.36 -9.69
C HIS A 121 32.17 8.23 -8.81
N LEU A 122 31.99 7.94 -7.51
CA LEU A 122 33.11 7.75 -6.59
C LEU A 122 33.85 6.42 -6.81
N LEU A 123 33.12 5.35 -7.12
CA LEU A 123 33.70 4.04 -7.45
C LEU A 123 34.49 4.12 -8.77
N GLN A 124 33.98 4.84 -9.77
CA GLN A 124 34.69 5.10 -11.02
C GLN A 124 35.93 5.97 -10.81
N ALA A 125 35.88 6.91 -9.85
CA ALA A 125 37.02 7.72 -9.43
C ALA A 125 38.08 6.92 -8.63
N GLY A 126 37.83 5.64 -8.33
CA GLY A 126 38.79 4.74 -7.71
C GLY A 126 38.62 4.55 -6.20
N LEU A 127 37.53 5.04 -5.61
CA LEU A 127 37.24 4.83 -4.19
C LEU A 127 36.88 3.35 -3.92
N PRO A 128 37.50 2.68 -2.92
CA PRO A 128 37.14 1.31 -2.57
C PRO A 128 35.70 1.19 -2.05
N HIS A 129 35.02 0.07 -2.35
CA HIS A 129 33.64 -0.18 -1.95
C HIS A 129 33.45 -0.14 -0.42
N THR A 130 34.36 -0.79 0.33
CA THR A 130 34.30 -0.85 1.80
C THR A 130 34.39 0.55 2.42
N GLN A 131 35.29 1.38 1.91
CA GLN A 131 35.48 2.74 2.40
C GLN A 131 34.30 3.65 2.05
N LEU A 132 33.72 3.50 0.86
CA LEU A 132 32.51 4.22 0.49
C LEU A 132 31.32 3.83 1.38
N GLN A 133 31.17 2.54 1.67
CA GLN A 133 30.13 2.02 2.56
C GLN A 133 30.26 2.61 3.97
N GLU A 134 31.47 2.59 4.55
CA GLU A 134 31.74 3.20 5.86
C GLU A 134 31.44 4.70 5.84
N ALA A 135 31.87 5.43 4.80
CA ALA A 135 31.66 6.85 4.70
C ALA A 135 30.17 7.24 4.54
N TYR A 136 29.41 6.51 3.73
CA TYR A 136 27.96 6.73 3.62
C TYR A 136 27.24 6.32 4.92
N GLY A 137 27.73 5.30 5.64
CA GLY A 137 27.19 4.91 6.94
C GLY A 137 27.37 6.03 7.98
N MET A 138 28.56 6.65 8.02
CA MET A 138 28.82 7.82 8.86
C MET A 138 27.98 9.03 8.45
N ALA A 139 27.83 9.30 7.15
CA ALA A 139 27.00 10.40 6.66
C ALA A 139 25.52 10.21 7.04
N MET A 140 25.01 8.98 6.93
CA MET A 140 23.64 8.65 7.32
C MET A 140 23.43 8.78 8.83
N ALA A 141 24.39 8.32 9.63
CA ALA A 141 24.34 8.50 11.08
C ALA A 141 24.25 10.00 11.44
N GLU A 142 25.04 10.85 10.78
CA GLU A 142 24.97 12.30 10.95
C GLU A 142 23.60 12.89 10.55
N VAL A 143 23.01 12.41 9.45
CA VAL A 143 21.67 12.85 9.03
C VAL A 143 20.64 12.52 10.11
N LEU A 144 20.65 11.29 10.63
CA LEU A 144 19.68 10.84 11.63
C LEU A 144 19.86 11.55 12.98
N THR A 145 21.08 11.91 13.38
CA THR A 145 21.33 12.69 14.60
C THR A 145 20.94 14.15 14.44
N THR A 146 21.08 14.71 13.25
CA THR A 146 20.79 16.11 12.94
C THR A 146 19.31 16.38 12.68
N LEU A 147 18.61 15.42 12.09
CA LEU A 147 17.22 15.55 11.66
C LEU A 147 16.28 16.10 12.76
N PRO A 148 16.33 15.65 14.03
CA PRO A 148 15.44 16.17 15.08
C PRO A 148 15.67 17.65 15.40
N ALA A 149 16.87 18.18 15.18
CA ALA A 149 17.20 19.60 15.41
C ALA A 149 16.60 20.52 14.34
N LEU A 150 16.16 19.97 13.21
CA LEU A 150 15.47 20.72 12.15
C LEU A 150 13.95 20.80 12.38
N ALA A 151 13.43 20.18 13.45
CA ALA A 151 12.02 20.29 13.79
C ALA A 151 11.69 21.72 14.24
N ILE A 152 10.68 22.32 13.62
CA ILE A 152 10.32 23.74 13.82
C ILE A 152 8.97 23.92 14.51
N ARG A 153 8.14 22.88 14.56
CA ARG A 153 6.85 22.88 15.25
C ARG A 153 6.54 21.49 15.80
N SER A 154 5.74 21.43 16.86
CA SER A 154 5.20 20.18 17.39
C SER A 154 3.69 20.31 17.54
N LEU A 155 2.96 19.23 17.26
CA LEU A 155 1.53 19.16 17.51
C LEU A 155 1.25 19.05 19.02
N GLY A 156 0.47 19.99 19.56
CA GLY A 156 0.03 19.93 20.95
C GLY A 156 -0.95 18.77 21.23
N PRO A 157 -1.01 18.24 22.46
CA PRO A 157 -1.86 17.08 22.78
C PRO A 157 -3.38 17.36 22.66
N LEU A 158 -3.76 18.64 22.77
CA LEU A 158 -5.13 19.15 22.64
C LEU A 158 -5.34 20.04 21.41
N GLU A 159 -4.34 20.12 20.55
CA GLU A 159 -4.39 20.96 19.36
C GLU A 159 -5.12 20.22 18.22
N ASP A 160 -5.93 20.94 17.45
CA ASP A 160 -6.57 20.41 16.25
C ASP A 160 -5.49 19.98 15.23
N PRO A 161 -5.43 18.69 14.83
CA PRO A 161 -4.41 18.21 13.91
C PRO A 161 -4.64 18.63 12.45
N SER A 162 -5.76 19.29 12.12
CA SER A 162 -6.12 19.66 10.74
C SER A 162 -5.00 20.36 9.98
N TRP A 163 -4.30 21.31 10.60
CA TRP A 163 -3.22 22.05 9.94
C TRP A 163 -1.97 21.18 9.70
N ALA A 164 -1.70 20.20 10.57
CA ALA A 164 -0.55 19.31 10.46
C ALA A 164 -0.77 18.22 9.39
N LEU A 165 -2.01 17.77 9.25
CA LEU A 165 -2.40 16.75 8.26
C LEU A 165 -2.67 17.32 6.87
N HIS A 166 -2.80 18.64 6.74
CA HIS A 166 -3.14 19.30 5.48
C HIS A 166 -2.19 18.95 4.34
N SER A 167 -0.87 19.02 4.56
CA SER A 167 0.14 18.69 3.54
C SER A 167 0.04 17.24 3.08
N VAL A 168 -0.09 16.30 4.02
CA VAL A 168 -0.16 14.86 3.73
C VAL A 168 -1.40 14.53 2.90
N VAL A 169 -2.59 14.95 3.35
CA VAL A 169 -3.86 14.63 2.68
C VAL A 169 -3.93 15.26 1.28
N ASN A 170 -3.33 16.44 1.08
CA ASN A 170 -3.39 17.15 -0.20
C ASN A 170 -2.23 16.80 -1.16
N THR A 171 -1.21 16.03 -0.75
CA THR A 171 -0.09 15.68 -1.64
C THR A 171 -0.51 14.78 -2.81
N HIS A 172 -1.62 14.05 -2.69
CA HIS A 172 -2.08 13.15 -3.75
C HIS A 172 -3.56 13.33 -4.14
N SER A 173 -4.26 14.27 -3.50
CA SER A 173 -5.61 14.64 -3.88
C SER A 173 -5.58 15.63 -5.04
N LEU A 174 -6.28 15.31 -6.14
CA LEU A 174 -6.49 16.25 -7.25
C LEU A 174 -7.40 17.42 -6.88
N PHE A 175 -8.07 17.34 -5.73
CA PHE A 175 -9.03 18.30 -5.24
C PHE A 175 -8.50 18.87 -3.93
N HIS A 176 -8.36 20.20 -3.85
CA HIS A 176 -8.02 20.90 -2.60
C HIS A 176 -9.17 20.73 -1.61
N THR A 177 -9.09 19.69 -0.77
CA THR A 177 -10.18 19.32 0.10
C THR A 177 -9.81 19.62 1.55
N ASN A 178 -9.76 20.91 1.88
CA ASN A 178 -9.78 21.38 3.27
C ASN A 178 -10.87 20.67 4.10
N HIS A 179 -12.00 20.38 3.45
CA HIS A 179 -13.08 19.58 4.03
C HIS A 179 -12.62 18.17 4.41
N LEU A 180 -11.95 17.45 3.52
CA LEU A 180 -11.45 16.09 3.77
C LEU A 180 -10.42 16.08 4.91
N THR A 181 -9.49 17.03 4.91
CA THR A 181 -8.51 17.16 6.01
C THR A 181 -9.19 17.36 7.36
N LYS A 182 -10.22 18.22 7.42
CA LYS A 182 -11.01 18.44 8.65
C LYS A 182 -11.77 17.19 9.08
N LEU A 183 -12.34 16.43 8.13
CA LEU A 183 -12.99 15.16 8.45
C LEU A 183 -12.01 14.15 9.03
N VAL A 184 -10.84 13.97 8.39
CA VAL A 184 -9.80 13.06 8.88
C VAL A 184 -9.35 13.48 10.28
N ALA A 185 -9.04 14.76 10.48
CA ALA A 185 -8.67 15.30 11.78
C ALA A 185 -9.75 15.05 12.84
N HIS A 186 -11.02 15.26 12.51
CA HIS A 186 -12.13 15.03 13.43
C HIS A 186 -12.30 13.55 13.79
N VAL A 187 -12.23 12.63 12.82
CA VAL A 187 -12.31 11.18 13.08
C VAL A 187 -11.13 10.73 13.94
N CYS A 188 -9.92 11.15 13.61
CA CYS A 188 -8.71 10.85 14.37
C CYS A 188 -8.80 11.35 15.82
N TRP A 189 -9.30 12.56 16.00
CA TRP A 189 -9.52 13.16 17.31
C TRP A 189 -10.59 12.40 18.11
N ALA A 190 -11.74 12.12 17.51
CA ALA A 190 -12.86 11.44 18.16
C ALA A 190 -12.60 9.95 18.47
N SER A 191 -11.71 9.31 17.71
CA SER A 191 -11.31 7.91 17.92
C SER A 191 -10.21 7.74 18.99
N LYS A 192 -9.67 8.85 19.54
CA LYS A 192 -8.62 8.81 20.56
C LYS A 192 -9.18 8.27 21.87
N GLY A 193 -8.50 7.30 22.47
CA GLY A 193 -8.87 6.76 23.78
C GLY A 193 -8.67 7.78 24.91
N PRO A 194 -9.32 7.57 26.07
CA PRO A 194 -9.17 8.44 27.24
C PRO A 194 -7.73 8.43 27.80
N ASP A 195 -6.99 7.35 27.54
CA ASP A 195 -5.57 7.18 27.85
C ASP A 195 -4.63 7.88 26.84
N GLY A 196 -5.20 8.51 25.81
CA GLY A 196 -4.46 9.12 24.71
C GLY A 196 -3.98 8.13 23.66
N SER A 197 -4.33 6.84 23.78
CA SER A 197 -3.97 5.83 22.78
C SER A 197 -4.75 6.05 21.49
N PHE A 198 -4.06 5.93 20.35
CA PHE A 198 -4.67 6.01 19.03
C PHE A 198 -4.42 4.71 18.28
N LYS A 199 -5.49 4.09 17.76
CA LYS A 199 -5.47 2.84 17.00
C LYS A 199 -6.11 3.08 15.64
N PRO A 200 -5.34 3.13 14.55
CA PRO A 200 -5.85 3.34 13.20
C PRO A 200 -6.95 2.35 12.80
N GLU A 201 -6.90 1.12 13.31
CA GLU A 201 -7.83 0.04 12.98
C GLU A 201 -9.27 0.32 13.45
N ARG A 202 -9.47 1.29 14.35
CA ARG A 202 -10.80 1.74 14.79
C ARG A 202 -11.48 2.67 13.79
N ILE A 203 -10.78 3.08 12.74
CA ILE A 203 -11.31 3.98 11.71
C ILE A 203 -11.55 3.20 10.42
N GLY A 204 -12.83 3.01 10.09
CA GLY A 204 -13.25 2.49 8.80
C GLY A 204 -13.27 3.57 7.73
N VAL A 205 -13.09 3.16 6.46
CA VAL A 205 -13.33 4.03 5.30
C VAL A 205 -14.27 3.31 4.34
N CYS A 206 -15.44 3.89 4.09
CA CYS A 206 -16.44 3.35 3.20
C CYS A 206 -16.57 4.22 1.94
N LEU A 207 -16.61 3.59 0.77
CA LEU A 207 -16.74 4.28 -0.52
C LEU A 207 -18.17 4.18 -1.05
N LEU A 208 -18.83 5.32 -1.23
CA LEU A 208 -20.13 5.40 -1.86
C LEU A 208 -20.05 6.25 -3.14
N ARG A 209 -20.56 5.71 -4.25
CA ARG A 209 -20.58 6.41 -5.53
C ARG A 209 -21.69 7.47 -5.55
N GLY A 210 -21.44 8.56 -6.28
CA GLY A 210 -22.39 9.66 -6.44
C GLY A 210 -22.08 10.84 -5.51
N GLY A 211 -22.69 11.98 -5.80
CA GLY A 211 -22.42 13.24 -5.11
C GLY A 211 -20.99 13.75 -5.30
N THR A 212 -20.54 14.57 -4.37
CA THR A 212 -19.22 15.21 -4.32
C THR A 212 -18.45 14.80 -3.07
N LEU A 213 -17.15 15.10 -3.02
CA LEU A 213 -16.34 14.84 -1.83
C LEU A 213 -16.78 15.67 -0.60
N GLU A 214 -17.48 16.80 -0.81
CA GLU A 214 -18.02 17.64 0.26
C GLU A 214 -19.26 17.03 0.94
N ASP A 215 -19.92 16.07 0.27
CA ASP A 215 -21.03 15.31 0.84
C ASP A 215 -20.54 14.15 1.74
N SER A 216 -19.23 14.02 1.93
CA SER A 216 -18.63 12.99 2.78
C SER A 216 -18.93 13.26 4.25
N CYS A 217 -19.15 12.21 5.02
CA CYS A 217 -19.56 12.33 6.42
C CYS A 217 -18.93 11.27 7.31
N ILE A 218 -19.09 11.44 8.62
CA ILE A 218 -18.59 10.51 9.63
C ILE A 218 -19.82 9.82 10.23
N LEU A 219 -19.80 8.49 10.23
CA LEU A 219 -20.84 7.68 10.84
C LEU A 219 -20.29 6.97 12.10
N PRO A 220 -21.11 6.86 13.16
CA PRO A 220 -20.75 6.08 14.33
C PRO A 220 -20.78 4.58 13.98
N GLY A 221 -19.74 3.86 14.39
CA GLY A 221 -19.59 2.45 14.10
C GLY A 221 -18.96 2.15 12.75
N LEU A 222 -19.19 0.92 12.26
CA LEU A 222 -18.64 0.42 11.01
C LEU A 222 -19.66 0.54 9.89
N ALA A 223 -19.38 1.32 8.85
CA ALA A 223 -20.23 1.41 7.67
C ALA A 223 -19.64 0.60 6.51
N MET A 224 -20.51 -0.09 5.77
CA MET A 224 -20.16 -0.82 4.56
C MET A 224 -21.03 -0.43 3.38
N SER A 225 -20.49 -0.58 2.16
CA SER A 225 -21.17 -0.29 0.89
C SER A 225 -22.15 -1.40 0.45
N GLY A 226 -22.43 -2.34 1.37
CA GLY A 226 -23.34 -3.46 1.17
C GLY A 226 -24.79 -3.04 0.96
N LYS A 227 -25.57 -3.94 0.38
CA LYS A 227 -27.01 -3.76 0.14
C LYS A 227 -27.79 -4.56 1.17
N THR A 228 -28.81 -3.93 1.76
CA THR A 228 -29.82 -4.65 2.53
C THR A 228 -30.73 -5.38 1.57
N CYS A 229 -30.86 -6.69 1.75
CA CYS A 229 -31.77 -7.54 0.99
C CYS A 229 -33.03 -7.77 1.82
N GLY A 230 -34.19 -7.79 1.17
CA GLY A 230 -35.46 -8.21 1.80
C GLY A 230 -36.25 -7.04 2.38
N GLN A 231 -37.20 -7.37 3.25
CA GLN A 231 -38.06 -6.39 3.92
C GLN A 231 -37.39 -5.81 5.18
N MET A 232 -36.54 -6.60 5.84
CA MET A 232 -35.90 -6.17 7.07
C MET A 232 -34.66 -5.32 6.78
N THR A 233 -34.76 -4.01 7.01
CA THR A 233 -33.68 -3.04 6.73
C THR A 233 -32.91 -2.59 7.97
N GLU A 234 -33.40 -2.92 9.16
CA GLU A 234 -32.80 -2.50 10.42
C GLU A 234 -33.08 -3.46 11.59
N VAL A 235 -32.15 -3.48 12.53
CA VAL A 235 -32.21 -4.16 13.83
C VAL A 235 -31.74 -3.16 14.88
N LEU A 236 -32.67 -2.58 15.63
CA LEU A 236 -32.41 -1.43 16.51
C LEU A 236 -31.86 -1.80 17.90
N THR A 237 -31.95 -3.06 18.31
CA THR A 237 -31.43 -3.53 19.62
C THR A 237 -31.02 -5.00 19.54
N GLY A 238 -29.87 -5.34 20.13
CA GLY A 238 -29.45 -6.73 20.34
C GLY A 238 -29.11 -7.47 19.05
N ALA A 239 -28.39 -6.82 18.14
CA ALA A 239 -27.97 -7.44 16.89
C ALA A 239 -26.93 -8.54 17.13
N ARG A 240 -27.22 -9.75 16.64
CA ARG A 240 -26.39 -10.95 16.64
C ARG A 240 -26.06 -11.29 15.20
N VAL A 241 -24.80 -11.08 14.84
CA VAL A 241 -24.30 -11.06 13.47
C VAL A 241 -23.58 -12.37 13.12
N ALA A 242 -23.84 -12.89 11.93
CA ALA A 242 -23.08 -13.98 11.32
C ALA A 242 -22.51 -13.55 9.96
N LEU A 243 -21.28 -13.96 9.66
CA LEU A 243 -20.56 -13.60 8.43
C LEU A 243 -20.34 -14.84 7.57
N PHE A 244 -20.66 -14.72 6.28
CA PHE A 244 -20.51 -15.81 5.32
C PHE A 244 -19.74 -15.35 4.08
N HIS A 245 -18.91 -16.24 3.55
CA HIS A 245 -18.21 -16.06 2.27
C HIS A 245 -18.76 -16.99 1.16
N CYS A 246 -19.98 -17.49 1.35
CA CYS A 246 -20.72 -18.34 0.41
C CYS A 246 -22.00 -17.65 -0.07
N SER A 247 -22.70 -18.26 -1.04
CA SER A 247 -24.01 -17.72 -1.46
C SER A 247 -25.06 -17.98 -0.37
N PHE A 248 -25.93 -17.00 -0.14
CA PHE A 248 -27.08 -17.16 0.75
C PHE A 248 -28.22 -17.84 -0.01
N GLY A 249 -28.16 -19.17 -0.08
CA GLY A 249 -29.07 -19.96 -0.88
C GLY A 249 -28.66 -21.43 -0.99
N PRO A 250 -29.17 -22.15 -2.00
CA PRO A 250 -28.83 -23.56 -2.18
C PRO A 250 -27.32 -23.75 -2.33
N THR A 251 -26.80 -24.80 -1.69
CA THR A 251 -25.36 -25.08 -1.62
C THR A 251 -24.76 -25.20 -3.02
N SER A 252 -23.90 -24.25 -3.39
CA SER A 252 -23.09 -24.35 -4.60
C SER A 252 -21.88 -25.25 -4.35
N LEU A 253 -21.68 -26.25 -5.21
CA LEU A 253 -20.50 -27.11 -5.15
C LEU A 253 -19.28 -26.39 -5.72
N ASN A 254 -18.13 -26.52 -5.05
CA ASN A 254 -16.87 -25.91 -5.49
C ASN A 254 -16.29 -26.56 -6.75
N ALA A 255 -16.67 -27.80 -7.04
CA ALA A 255 -16.27 -28.53 -8.23
C ALA A 255 -17.46 -28.64 -9.21
N PRO A 256 -17.22 -28.59 -10.53
CA PRO A 256 -18.27 -28.82 -11.52
C PRO A 256 -18.81 -30.24 -11.37
N ALA A 257 -19.99 -30.36 -10.75
CA ALA A 257 -20.69 -31.62 -10.57
C ALA A 257 -21.95 -31.61 -11.44
N VAL A 258 -22.12 -32.64 -12.26
CA VAL A 258 -23.31 -32.83 -13.09
C VAL A 258 -24.20 -33.84 -12.39
N ALA A 259 -25.31 -33.38 -11.82
CA ALA A 259 -26.34 -34.27 -11.32
C ALA A 259 -27.05 -34.93 -12.52
N ARG A 260 -27.05 -36.27 -12.56
CA ARG A 260 -27.78 -37.04 -13.58
C ARG A 260 -29.06 -37.59 -12.95
N PHE A 261 -30.20 -37.26 -13.56
CA PHE A 261 -31.51 -37.72 -13.11
C PHE A 261 -32.06 -38.73 -14.11
N SER A 262 -32.57 -39.86 -13.61
CA SER A 262 -33.10 -40.94 -14.45
C SER A 262 -34.61 -40.80 -14.68
N SER A 263 -35.30 -40.03 -13.85
CA SER A 263 -36.75 -39.80 -13.95
C SER A 263 -37.15 -38.36 -13.59
N PRO A 264 -38.32 -37.87 -14.07
CA PRO A 264 -38.87 -36.57 -13.66
C PRO A 264 -39.17 -36.48 -12.16
N THR A 265 -39.50 -37.61 -11.53
CA THR A 265 -39.74 -37.71 -10.08
C THR A 265 -38.48 -37.48 -9.26
N ASP A 266 -37.31 -37.96 -9.73
CA ASP A 266 -36.03 -37.73 -9.06
C ASP A 266 -35.66 -36.25 -9.05
N LEU A 267 -35.93 -35.55 -10.16
CA LEU A 267 -35.72 -34.10 -10.26
C LEU A 267 -36.61 -33.34 -9.26
N ALA A 268 -37.88 -33.72 -9.13
CA ALA A 268 -38.81 -33.10 -8.19
C ALA A 268 -38.37 -33.33 -6.74
N ASN A 269 -37.96 -34.56 -6.40
CA ASN A 269 -37.44 -34.90 -5.06
C ASN A 269 -36.15 -34.16 -4.73
N PHE A 270 -35.23 -34.01 -5.69
CA PHE A 270 -33.99 -33.24 -5.49
C PHE A 270 -34.28 -31.76 -5.20
N ARG A 271 -35.21 -31.15 -5.97
CA ARG A 271 -35.64 -29.77 -5.72
C ARG A 271 -36.26 -29.61 -4.35
N LYS A 272 -37.17 -30.51 -3.98
CA LYS A 272 -37.82 -30.50 -2.67
C LYS A 272 -36.80 -30.66 -1.53
N GLY A 273 -35.87 -31.61 -1.64
CA GLY A 273 -34.82 -31.81 -0.64
C GLY A 273 -33.86 -30.63 -0.51
N SER A 274 -33.58 -29.92 -1.62
CA SER A 274 -32.80 -28.69 -1.61
C SER A 274 -33.53 -27.55 -0.90
N ASP A 275 -34.83 -27.38 -1.16
CA ASP A 275 -35.66 -26.38 -0.50
C ASP A 275 -35.79 -26.69 1.01
N GLU A 276 -36.05 -27.95 1.38
CA GLU A 276 -36.10 -28.39 2.79
C GLU A 276 -34.74 -28.25 3.51
N ALA A 277 -33.62 -28.41 2.81
CA ALA A 277 -32.29 -28.20 3.37
C ALA A 277 -32.03 -26.72 3.67
N LEU A 278 -32.44 -25.84 2.76
CA LEU A 278 -32.33 -24.40 2.94
C LEU A 278 -33.21 -23.91 4.09
N GLU A 279 -34.46 -24.38 4.17
CA GLU A 279 -35.35 -24.10 5.30
C GLU A 279 -34.74 -24.53 6.64
N ARG A 280 -34.16 -25.73 6.70
CA ARG A 280 -33.45 -26.21 7.89
C ARG A 280 -32.25 -25.34 8.26
N GLN A 281 -31.45 -24.91 7.29
CA GLN A 281 -30.29 -24.04 7.54
C GLN A 281 -30.72 -22.68 8.09
N VAL A 282 -31.71 -22.03 7.47
CA VAL A 282 -32.23 -20.75 7.96
C VAL A 282 -32.85 -20.90 9.35
N ALA A 283 -33.62 -21.96 9.60
CA ALA A 283 -34.18 -22.23 10.93
C ALA A 283 -33.11 -22.47 11.99
N GLN A 284 -31.98 -23.10 11.64
CA GLN A 284 -30.84 -23.27 12.54
C GLN A 284 -30.19 -21.92 12.92
N LEU A 285 -30.08 -20.98 11.98
CA LEU A 285 -29.59 -19.63 12.27
C LEU A 285 -30.51 -18.90 13.26
N THR A 286 -31.83 -19.00 13.06
CA THR A 286 -32.83 -18.43 13.98
C THR A 286 -32.78 -19.09 15.35
N THR A 287 -32.63 -20.42 15.42
CA THR A 287 -32.51 -21.16 16.68
C THR A 287 -31.25 -20.77 17.46
N ALA A 288 -30.16 -20.47 16.75
CA ALA A 288 -28.94 -19.91 17.34
C ALA A 288 -29.13 -18.44 17.78
N GLY A 289 -30.25 -17.81 17.44
CA GLY A 289 -30.64 -16.45 17.77
C GLY A 289 -29.87 -15.40 16.95
N ILE A 290 -29.55 -15.70 15.69
CA ILE A 290 -28.93 -14.76 14.74
C ILE A 290 -30.05 -13.95 14.10
N ASN A 291 -29.92 -12.62 14.09
CA ASN A 291 -30.88 -11.70 13.47
C ASN A 291 -30.25 -10.82 12.37
N VAL A 292 -28.93 -10.88 12.18
CA VAL A 292 -28.23 -10.19 11.10
C VAL A 292 -27.27 -11.16 10.43
N VAL A 293 -27.32 -11.22 9.10
CA VAL A 293 -26.47 -12.08 8.27
C VAL A 293 -25.82 -11.24 7.19
N ALA A 294 -24.49 -11.13 7.21
CA ALA A 294 -23.72 -10.47 6.16
C ALA A 294 -23.02 -11.50 5.29
N VAL A 295 -23.14 -11.33 3.97
CA VAL A 295 -22.78 -12.37 2.99
C VAL A 295 -21.95 -11.76 1.88
N TRP A 296 -20.78 -12.36 1.62
CA TRP A 296 -20.03 -12.13 0.40
C TRP A 296 -20.33 -13.24 -0.61
N GLY A 297 -21.40 -13.06 -1.36
CA GLY A 297 -21.93 -14.06 -2.29
C GLY A 297 -23.31 -13.67 -2.78
N LYS A 298 -23.86 -14.44 -3.73
CA LYS A 298 -25.20 -14.18 -4.25
C LYS A 298 -26.25 -14.49 -3.20
N VAL A 299 -27.28 -13.64 -3.11
CA VAL A 299 -28.44 -13.87 -2.26
C VAL A 299 -29.58 -14.44 -3.13
N ASP A 300 -30.03 -15.64 -2.80
CA ASP A 300 -31.16 -16.29 -3.48
C ASP A 300 -32.51 -15.73 -2.96
N ILE A 301 -33.46 -15.52 -3.86
CA ILE A 301 -34.76 -14.92 -3.53
C ILE A 301 -35.57 -15.82 -2.58
N LYS A 302 -35.53 -17.15 -2.73
CA LYS A 302 -36.24 -18.04 -1.81
C LYS A 302 -35.63 -18.00 -0.41
N ALA A 303 -34.29 -18.01 -0.34
CA ALA A 303 -33.58 -17.89 0.93
C ALA A 303 -33.91 -16.58 1.64
N LEU A 304 -34.01 -15.49 0.86
CA LEU A 304 -34.38 -14.18 1.37
C LEU A 304 -35.80 -14.16 1.95
N ILE A 305 -36.78 -14.71 1.24
CA ILE A 305 -38.16 -14.82 1.75
C ILE A 305 -38.22 -15.63 3.05
N LEU A 306 -37.40 -16.69 3.18
CA LEU A 306 -37.31 -17.48 4.41
C LEU A 306 -36.65 -16.68 5.54
N ALA A 307 -35.60 -15.91 5.25
CA ALA A 307 -34.95 -15.03 6.21
C ALA A 307 -35.90 -13.94 6.73
N ASP A 308 -36.65 -13.29 5.83
CA ASP A 308 -37.66 -12.27 6.18
C ASP A 308 -38.74 -12.85 7.10
N LYS A 309 -39.24 -14.06 6.82
CA LYS A 309 -40.22 -14.77 7.69
C LYS A 309 -39.71 -15.00 9.10
N HIS A 310 -38.41 -15.19 9.28
CA HIS A 310 -37.78 -15.40 10.57
C HIS A 310 -37.22 -14.10 11.20
N GLY A 311 -37.42 -12.95 10.55
CA GLY A 311 -36.94 -11.65 11.03
C GLY A 311 -35.42 -11.49 10.96
N ILE A 312 -34.76 -12.16 10.01
CA ILE A 312 -33.30 -12.05 9.81
C ILE A 312 -33.02 -10.99 8.74
N MET A 313 -32.26 -9.96 9.11
CA MET A 313 -31.72 -8.97 8.17
C MET A 313 -30.57 -9.58 7.37
N VAL A 314 -30.70 -9.58 6.04
CA VAL A 314 -29.65 -10.10 5.13
C VAL A 314 -28.95 -8.93 4.44
N ILE A 315 -27.62 -8.93 4.49
CA ILE A 315 -26.76 -7.89 3.90
C ILE A 315 -25.85 -8.54 2.86
N GLU A 316 -25.94 -8.09 1.62
CA GLU A 316 -25.03 -8.46 0.55
C GLU A 316 -23.84 -7.49 0.52
N ALA A 317 -22.66 -7.98 0.87
CA ALA A 317 -21.44 -7.19 0.86
C ALA A 317 -20.83 -7.12 -0.55
N GLN A 318 -20.43 -5.93 -0.98
CA GLN A 318 -19.82 -5.72 -2.30
C GLN A 318 -18.31 -6.05 -2.32
N SER A 319 -17.65 -5.90 -1.17
CA SER A 319 -16.20 -6.01 -1.06
C SER A 319 -15.79 -7.08 -0.05
N ARG A 320 -14.90 -7.98 -0.49
CA ARG A 320 -14.24 -8.94 0.42
C ARG A 320 -13.48 -8.22 1.54
N LYS A 321 -12.88 -7.07 1.25
CA LYS A 321 -12.10 -6.30 2.23
C LYS A 321 -12.97 -5.81 3.39
N GLU A 322 -14.16 -5.28 3.08
CA GLU A 322 -15.13 -4.84 4.09
C GLU A 322 -15.58 -6.00 4.99
N MET A 323 -15.75 -7.20 4.42
CA MET A 323 -16.15 -8.39 5.17
C MET A 323 -15.04 -8.92 6.09
N VAL A 324 -13.79 -8.89 5.63
CA VAL A 324 -12.63 -9.23 6.49
C VAL A 324 -12.51 -8.22 7.62
N TYR A 325 -12.66 -6.94 7.33
CA TYR A 325 -12.60 -5.90 8.35
C TYR A 325 -13.75 -6.01 9.37
N LEU A 326 -14.99 -6.27 8.93
CA LEU A 326 -16.11 -6.55 9.82
C LEU A 326 -15.85 -7.78 10.70
N SER A 327 -15.21 -8.82 10.16
CA SER A 327 -14.80 -10.02 10.90
C SER A 327 -13.78 -9.72 11.99
N GLU A 328 -12.78 -8.88 11.71
CA GLU A 328 -11.77 -8.44 12.68
C GLU A 328 -12.39 -7.59 13.80
N VAL A 329 -13.25 -6.63 13.45
CA VAL A 329 -13.92 -5.75 14.44
C VAL A 329 -14.89 -6.54 15.32
N LEU A 330 -15.63 -7.50 14.75
CA LEU A 330 -16.55 -8.36 15.51
C LEU A 330 -15.85 -9.51 16.24
N GLY A 331 -14.60 -9.84 15.89
CA GLY A 331 -13.88 -10.99 16.42
C GLY A 331 -14.48 -12.35 16.03
N ILE A 332 -15.18 -12.44 14.88
CA ILE A 332 -15.84 -13.68 14.43
C ILE A 332 -15.32 -14.15 13.07
N PRO A 333 -15.22 -15.46 12.81
CA PRO A 333 -14.72 -15.97 11.53
C PRO A 333 -15.74 -15.82 10.40
N LEU A 334 -15.26 -15.64 9.16
CA LEU A 334 -16.09 -15.81 7.96
C LEU A 334 -16.34 -17.30 7.70
N LEU A 335 -17.61 -17.71 7.66
CA LEU A 335 -18.00 -19.09 7.45
C LEU A 335 -18.19 -19.41 5.96
N SER A 336 -17.77 -20.62 5.56
CA SER A 336 -17.92 -21.11 4.18
C SER A 336 -19.28 -21.73 3.88
N TYR A 337 -20.09 -21.99 4.91
CA TYR A 337 -21.36 -22.69 4.82
C TYR A 337 -22.38 -21.97 5.71
N LEU A 338 -23.66 -22.02 5.32
CA LEU A 338 -24.80 -21.46 6.07
C LEU A 338 -25.11 -22.30 7.31
N LEU A 339 -24.17 -22.31 8.23
CA LEU A 339 -24.27 -22.95 9.53
C LEU A 339 -24.17 -21.88 10.62
N PRO A 340 -24.83 -22.07 11.77
CA PRO A 340 -24.71 -21.12 12.86
C PRO A 340 -23.25 -21.07 13.37
N PRO A 341 -22.67 -19.87 13.56
CA PRO A 341 -21.38 -19.72 14.22
C PRO A 341 -21.49 -20.19 15.67
N ARG A 342 -20.37 -20.71 16.20
CA ARG A 342 -20.27 -21.07 17.63
C ARG A 342 -20.48 -19.84 18.52
N GLU A 343 -19.88 -18.73 18.13
CA GLU A 343 -20.01 -17.43 18.80
C GLU A 343 -20.44 -16.39 17.76
N PRO A 344 -21.69 -15.93 17.77
CA PRO A 344 -22.13 -14.85 16.88
C PRO A 344 -21.59 -13.51 17.36
N GLY A 345 -21.29 -12.63 16.40
CA GLY A 345 -20.86 -11.26 16.68
C GLY A 345 -21.99 -10.48 17.32
N LYS A 346 -21.65 -9.48 18.14
CA LYS A 346 -22.65 -8.66 18.84
C LYS A 346 -22.50 -7.21 18.45
N CYS A 347 -23.62 -6.59 18.09
CA CYS A 347 -23.75 -5.15 17.84
C CYS A 347 -24.96 -4.61 18.61
N LYS A 348 -24.94 -3.31 18.92
CA LYS A 348 -26.09 -2.63 19.52
C LYS A 348 -27.19 -2.49 18.48
N LYS A 349 -26.84 -1.91 17.33
CA LYS A 349 -27.74 -1.63 16.22
C LYS A 349 -27.09 -1.99 14.89
N VAL A 350 -27.90 -2.43 13.94
CA VAL A 350 -27.53 -2.53 12.54
C VAL A 350 -28.64 -1.88 11.72
N TYR A 351 -28.33 -0.86 10.94
CA TYR A 351 -29.36 -0.13 10.19
C TYR A 351 -28.82 0.38 8.87
N LYS A 352 -29.76 0.60 7.95
CA LYS A 352 -29.50 1.26 6.68
C LYS A 352 -29.46 2.78 6.91
N GLN A 353 -28.32 3.40 6.64
CA GLN A 353 -28.16 4.85 6.63
C GLN A 353 -28.17 5.35 5.20
N GLU A 354 -29.07 6.29 4.91
CA GLU A 354 -29.08 7.01 3.64
C GLU A 354 -28.07 8.16 3.72
N VAL A 355 -27.14 8.19 2.78
CA VAL A 355 -26.10 9.22 2.66
C VAL A 355 -26.21 9.76 1.24
N GLY A 356 -26.93 10.86 1.03
CA GLY A 356 -27.29 11.34 -0.31
C GLY A 356 -28.07 10.28 -1.09
N ASP A 357 -27.70 10.05 -2.35
CA ASP A 357 -28.41 9.07 -3.22
C ASP A 357 -27.96 7.61 -3.05
N SER A 358 -27.18 7.29 -2.02
CA SER A 358 -26.68 5.93 -1.78
C SER A 358 -26.86 5.54 -0.33
N ASN A 359 -26.81 4.22 -0.11
CA ASN A 359 -27.07 3.63 1.18
C ASN A 359 -25.81 2.96 1.68
N ALA A 360 -25.52 3.14 2.97
CA ALA A 360 -24.55 2.34 3.70
C ALA A 360 -25.28 1.53 4.77
N VAL A 361 -24.76 0.35 5.07
CA VAL A 361 -25.20 -0.41 6.24
C VAL A 361 -24.24 -0.16 7.37
N VAL A 362 -24.76 0.31 8.50
CA VAL A 362 -23.99 0.74 9.66
C VAL A 362 -24.16 -0.27 10.79
N PHE A 363 -23.05 -0.72 11.36
CA PHE A 363 -22.97 -1.55 12.56
C PHE A 363 -22.49 -0.68 13.72
N GLU A 364 -23.34 -0.48 14.71
CA GLU A 364 -23.05 0.40 15.85
C GLU A 364 -22.85 -0.42 17.14
N TRP A 365 -21.87 -0.03 17.95
CA TRP A 365 -21.57 -0.64 19.24
C TRP A 365 -21.74 0.36 20.39
N GLU A 366 -22.06 -0.17 21.56
CA GLU A 366 -21.98 0.58 22.81
C GLU A 366 -20.58 0.40 23.38
N HIS A 367 -19.69 1.36 23.13
CA HIS A 367 -18.36 1.38 23.73
C HIS A 367 -18.23 2.54 24.70
N ALA A 368 -17.77 2.24 25.91
CA ALA A 368 -17.54 3.23 26.96
C ALA A 368 -16.25 4.05 26.75
N ASP A 369 -15.25 3.47 26.06
CA ASP A 369 -13.90 4.06 26.02
C ASP A 369 -13.55 4.78 24.71
N ALA A 370 -13.74 4.14 23.54
CA ALA A 370 -13.46 4.76 22.25
C ALA A 370 -14.39 4.22 21.16
N PRO A 371 -15.09 5.08 20.40
CA PRO A 371 -15.98 4.64 19.34
C PRO A 371 -15.18 4.13 18.13
N VAL A 372 -15.64 3.04 17.51
CA VAL A 372 -15.30 2.73 16.11
C VAL A 372 -16.04 3.77 15.26
N LEU A 373 -15.36 4.38 14.30
CA LEU A 373 -15.93 5.41 13.43
C LEU A 373 -15.68 5.05 11.98
N THR A 374 -16.61 5.38 11.09
CA THR A 374 -16.39 5.22 9.65
C THR A 374 -16.49 6.54 8.93
N LEU A 375 -15.44 6.86 8.18
CA LEU A 375 -15.43 7.97 7.25
C LEU A 375 -16.05 7.48 5.93
N VAL A 376 -17.22 8.01 5.60
CA VAL A 376 -17.93 7.69 4.35
C VAL A 376 -17.53 8.72 3.30
N LEU A 377 -16.86 8.24 2.26
CA LEU A 377 -16.43 9.06 1.12
C LEU A 377 -17.44 8.99 -0.01
N ARG A 378 -17.87 10.16 -0.46
CA ARG A 378 -18.75 10.37 -1.60
C ARG A 378 -17.98 10.96 -2.78
N GLY A 379 -18.39 10.64 -3.99
CA GLY A 379 -17.67 11.13 -5.17
C GLY A 379 -18.21 10.60 -6.50
N PRO A 380 -18.00 11.35 -7.59
CA PRO A 380 -18.62 11.07 -8.88
C PRO A 380 -17.98 9.88 -9.60
N THR A 381 -16.66 9.68 -9.42
CA THR A 381 -15.89 8.65 -10.11
C THR A 381 -15.22 7.70 -9.13
N THR A 382 -15.07 6.44 -9.53
CA THR A 382 -14.36 5.41 -8.75
C THR A 382 -12.91 5.75 -8.52
N GLU A 383 -12.27 6.35 -9.52
CA GLU A 383 -10.87 6.73 -9.49
C GLU A 383 -10.65 7.87 -8.49
N GLY A 384 -11.54 8.87 -8.49
CA GLY A 384 -11.52 9.97 -7.53
C GLY A 384 -11.74 9.48 -6.10
N LEU A 385 -12.71 8.60 -5.88
CA LEU A 385 -12.98 7.98 -4.59
C LEU A 385 -11.79 7.17 -4.07
N ARG A 386 -11.15 6.37 -4.92
CA ARG A 386 -9.96 5.60 -4.54
C ARG A 386 -8.78 6.52 -4.20
N GLY A 387 -8.62 7.63 -4.92
CA GLY A 387 -7.63 8.66 -4.60
C GLY A 387 -7.89 9.29 -3.23
N ALA A 388 -9.13 9.69 -2.96
CA ALA A 388 -9.54 10.25 -1.67
C ALA A 388 -9.36 9.24 -0.52
N GLN A 389 -9.73 7.97 -0.72
CA GLN A 389 -9.52 6.89 0.25
C GLN A 389 -8.05 6.75 0.63
N GLN A 390 -7.16 6.77 -0.37
CA GLN A 390 -5.73 6.69 -0.12
C GLN A 390 -5.21 7.89 0.67
N ALA A 391 -5.65 9.11 0.34
CA ALA A 391 -5.32 10.32 1.07
C ALA A 391 -5.82 10.29 2.52
N VAL A 392 -7.02 9.73 2.76
CA VAL A 392 -7.56 9.51 4.11
C VAL A 392 -6.68 8.55 4.90
N TYR A 393 -6.31 7.41 4.34
CA TYR A 393 -5.43 6.46 5.03
C TYR A 393 -4.07 7.08 5.36
N GLN A 394 -3.46 7.81 4.42
CA GLN A 394 -2.21 8.53 4.68
C GLN A 394 -2.36 9.58 5.79
N GLY A 395 -3.49 10.29 5.85
CA GLY A 395 -3.79 11.22 6.94
C GLY A 395 -3.96 10.54 8.30
N ILE A 396 -4.63 9.38 8.34
CA ILE A 396 -4.78 8.57 9.55
C ILE A 396 -3.41 8.06 10.04
N ASP A 397 -2.60 7.54 9.12
CA ASP A 397 -1.25 7.05 9.43
C ASP A 397 -0.34 8.19 9.91
N ALA A 398 -0.41 9.36 9.26
CA ALA A 398 0.33 10.54 9.70
C ALA A 398 -0.07 11.00 11.11
N TYR A 399 -1.36 10.97 11.43
CA TYR A 399 -1.82 11.25 12.80
C TYR A 399 -1.31 10.21 13.80
N PHE A 400 -1.30 8.92 13.43
CA PHE A 400 -0.70 7.87 14.26
C PHE A 400 0.79 8.11 14.53
N GLN A 401 1.56 8.54 13.53
CA GLN A 401 2.96 8.92 13.73
C GLN A 401 3.08 10.14 14.66
N LEU A 402 2.20 11.14 14.51
CA LEU A 402 2.19 12.33 15.36
C LEU A 402 1.82 12.03 16.82
N CYS A 403 1.01 11.01 17.07
CA CYS A 403 0.74 10.54 18.43
C CYS A 403 1.97 9.92 19.10
N GLN A 404 2.92 9.37 18.33
CA GLN A 404 4.17 8.81 18.84
C GLN A 404 5.26 9.86 19.01
N ASP A 405 5.42 10.72 17.99
CA ASP A 405 6.34 11.85 18.01
C ASP A 405 5.67 13.07 17.36
N PRO A 406 5.32 14.10 18.14
CA PRO A 406 4.55 15.24 17.64
C PRO A 406 5.38 16.20 16.78
N ARG A 407 6.69 15.98 16.63
CA ARG A 407 7.60 16.92 15.96
C ARG A 407 7.41 16.89 14.44
N LEU A 408 7.33 18.09 13.87
CA LEU A 408 7.16 18.34 12.45
C LEU A 408 8.37 19.08 11.88
N LEU A 409 8.73 18.67 10.68
CA LEU A 409 9.84 19.18 9.87
C LEU A 409 9.32 20.10 8.75
N PRO A 410 10.15 21.04 8.28
CA PRO A 410 9.83 21.85 7.10
C PRO A 410 9.80 20.95 5.85
N GLY A 411 8.61 20.85 5.22
CA GLY A 411 8.39 19.98 4.06
C GLY A 411 8.95 20.52 2.74
N ALA A 412 8.43 20.01 1.62
CA ALA A 412 8.69 20.51 0.26
C ALA A 412 10.18 20.61 -0.14
N GLY A 413 11.01 19.67 0.31
CA GLY A 413 12.44 19.64 -0.01
C GLY A 413 13.31 20.54 0.86
N ALA A 414 12.73 21.29 1.81
CA ALA A 414 13.47 22.19 2.69
C ALA A 414 14.37 21.42 3.67
N THR A 415 13.85 20.36 4.29
CA THR A 415 14.63 19.48 5.19
C THR A 415 15.83 18.86 4.46
N GLU A 416 15.63 18.34 3.24
CA GLU A 416 16.68 17.73 2.44
C GLU A 416 17.77 18.74 2.04
N MET A 417 17.38 19.98 1.71
CA MET A 417 18.33 21.05 1.42
C MET A 417 19.14 21.46 2.66
N ALA A 418 18.50 21.53 3.83
CA ALA A 418 19.18 21.83 5.09
C ALA A 418 20.21 20.74 5.43
N LEU A 419 19.81 19.48 5.35
CA LEU A 419 20.73 18.34 5.56
C LEU A 419 21.87 18.34 4.53
N ALA A 420 21.58 18.61 3.26
CA ALA A 420 22.61 18.73 2.22
C ALA A 420 23.63 19.82 2.55
N ARG A 421 23.18 20.97 3.06
CA ARG A 421 24.05 22.06 3.50
C ARG A 421 24.98 21.63 4.63
N MET A 422 24.41 21.03 5.67
CA MET A 422 25.14 20.61 6.88
C MET A 422 26.16 19.51 6.57
N LEU A 423 25.78 18.51 5.77
CA LEU A 423 26.72 17.49 5.29
C LEU A 423 27.80 18.07 4.38
N SER A 424 27.48 19.07 3.55
CA SER A 424 28.49 19.72 2.70
C SER A 424 29.53 20.48 3.52
N ASP A 425 29.11 21.16 4.59
CA ASP A 425 30.03 21.83 5.53
C ASP A 425 30.94 20.84 6.23
N LYS A 426 30.38 19.72 6.69
CA LYS A 426 31.14 18.68 7.37
C LYS A 426 32.13 18.01 6.42
N GLY A 427 31.67 17.62 5.22
CA GLY A 427 32.49 16.99 4.19
C GLY A 427 33.64 17.88 3.70
N SER A 428 33.46 19.20 3.63
CA SER A 428 34.51 20.13 3.21
C SER A 428 35.64 20.29 4.24
N LYS A 429 35.36 20.00 5.52
CA LYS A 429 36.34 20.08 6.62
C LYS A 429 37.04 18.74 6.89
N MET A 430 36.53 17.67 6.31
CA MET A 430 37.06 16.32 6.53
C MET A 430 38.23 16.04 5.60
N GLU A 431 39.28 15.48 6.17
CA GLU A 431 40.43 15.01 5.40
C GLU A 431 40.19 13.59 4.86
N GLY A 432 40.87 13.29 3.76
CA GLY A 432 40.86 11.96 3.16
C GLY A 432 39.57 11.59 2.41
N PRO A 433 39.38 10.29 2.14
CA PRO A 433 38.32 9.79 1.24
C PRO A 433 36.89 9.99 1.74
N ASN A 434 36.71 10.24 3.04
CA ASN A 434 35.40 10.45 3.64
C ASN A 434 34.80 11.82 3.21
N GLY A 435 35.62 12.84 2.97
CA GLY A 435 35.16 14.18 2.55
C GLY A 435 34.37 14.15 1.24
N PRO A 436 34.93 13.61 0.14
CA PRO A 436 34.21 13.43 -1.12
C PRO A 436 32.92 12.61 -1.01
N ALA A 437 32.90 11.58 -0.17
CA ALA A 437 31.70 10.76 0.06
C ALA A 437 30.58 11.56 0.74
N PHE A 438 30.89 12.39 1.75
CA PHE A 438 29.92 13.29 2.39
C PHE A 438 29.37 14.32 1.41
N LEU A 439 30.24 14.90 0.57
CA LEU A 439 29.83 15.85 -0.47
C LEU A 439 28.92 15.19 -1.52
N ALA A 440 29.21 13.94 -1.90
CA ALA A 440 28.39 13.17 -2.82
C ALA A 440 27.02 12.84 -2.21
N PHE A 441 26.99 12.43 -0.95
CA PHE A 441 25.73 12.23 -0.21
C PHE A 441 24.90 13.51 -0.15
N ALA A 442 25.54 14.64 0.17
CA ALA A 442 24.88 15.94 0.18
C ALA A 442 24.28 16.32 -1.20
N ARG A 443 24.95 15.97 -2.30
CA ARG A 443 24.41 16.16 -3.65
C ARG A 443 23.20 15.27 -3.91
N ALA A 444 23.22 14.01 -3.45
CA ALA A 444 22.10 13.10 -3.60
C ALA A 444 20.82 13.61 -2.92
N LEU A 445 20.92 14.19 -1.71
CA LEU A 445 19.78 14.78 -0.99
C LEU A 445 19.04 15.86 -1.80
N ARG A 446 19.74 16.56 -2.71
CA ARG A 446 19.15 17.58 -3.58
C ARG A 446 18.23 17.01 -4.65
N CYS A 447 18.11 15.68 -4.80
CA CYS A 447 17.22 15.06 -5.77
C CYS A 447 15.75 15.37 -5.49
N CYS A 448 15.33 15.40 -4.22
CA CYS A 448 13.93 15.62 -3.85
C CYS A 448 13.42 17.01 -4.28
N PRO A 449 14.05 18.13 -3.87
CA PRO A 449 13.63 19.46 -4.31
C PRO A 449 13.78 19.65 -5.83
N LYS A 450 14.78 19.01 -6.45
CA LYS A 450 14.96 19.03 -7.92
C LYS A 450 13.73 18.43 -8.62
N ILE A 451 13.29 17.25 -8.20
CA ILE A 451 12.15 16.55 -8.79
C ILE A 451 10.83 17.31 -8.53
N LEU A 452 10.68 17.92 -7.33
CA LEU A 452 9.53 18.78 -7.05
C LEU A 452 9.45 19.96 -8.03
N ALA A 453 10.58 20.63 -8.28
CA ALA A 453 10.65 21.75 -9.22
C ALA A 453 10.36 21.28 -10.67
N GLU A 454 10.88 20.12 -11.07
CA GLU A 454 10.60 19.51 -12.38
C GLU A 454 9.11 19.22 -12.57
N ASN A 455 8.47 18.60 -11.58
CA ASN A 455 7.06 18.22 -11.65
C ASN A 455 6.12 19.43 -11.57
N ALA A 456 6.52 20.50 -10.87
CA ALA A 456 5.82 21.79 -10.87
C ALA A 456 6.00 22.59 -12.18
N GLY A 457 6.87 22.15 -13.10
CA GLY A 457 7.14 22.87 -14.36
C GLY A 457 8.02 24.10 -14.18
N LEU A 458 8.74 24.21 -13.06
CA LEU A 458 9.61 25.34 -12.76
C LEU A 458 10.99 25.18 -13.41
N VAL A 459 11.69 26.30 -13.59
CA VAL A 459 13.08 26.30 -14.05
C VAL A 459 13.99 25.82 -12.91
N VAL A 460 14.29 24.52 -12.93
CA VAL A 460 15.06 23.80 -11.89
C VAL A 460 16.34 24.51 -11.49
N SER A 461 17.14 24.96 -12.47
CA SER A 461 18.43 25.62 -12.20
C SER A 461 18.26 26.89 -11.37
N ARG A 462 17.24 27.69 -11.66
CA ARG A 462 16.91 28.92 -10.92
C ARG A 462 16.45 28.60 -9.50
N VAL A 463 15.49 27.68 -9.36
CA VAL A 463 14.95 27.28 -8.04
C VAL A 463 16.06 26.72 -7.16
N MET A 464 16.86 25.79 -7.68
CA MET A 464 17.94 25.15 -6.92
C MET A 464 19.05 26.14 -6.55
N ALA A 465 19.34 27.14 -7.40
CA ALA A 465 20.30 28.19 -7.09
C ALA A 465 19.79 29.12 -5.97
N GLN A 466 18.53 29.55 -6.05
CA GLN A 466 17.89 30.39 -5.03
C GLN A 466 17.80 29.68 -3.68
N MET A 467 17.31 28.44 -3.65
CA MET A 467 17.25 27.64 -2.43
C MET A 467 18.65 27.46 -1.83
N ASN A 468 19.65 27.14 -2.65
CA ASN A 468 21.02 26.97 -2.15
C ASN A 468 21.57 28.26 -1.52
N GLY A 469 21.33 29.42 -2.13
CA GLY A 469 21.75 30.71 -1.56
C GLY A 469 21.10 31.00 -0.21
N ILE A 470 19.79 30.73 -0.05
CA ILE A 470 19.06 31.01 1.20
C ILE A 470 19.40 30.00 2.30
N HIS A 471 19.54 28.72 1.95
CA HIS A 471 19.97 27.70 2.91
C HIS A 471 21.43 27.91 3.36
N GLN A 472 22.28 28.51 2.51
CA GLN A 472 23.64 28.93 2.90
C GLN A 472 23.64 30.03 3.98
N THR A 473 22.63 30.92 3.99
CA THR A 473 22.48 31.94 5.04
C THR A 473 21.83 31.40 6.32
N GLY A 474 21.56 30.09 6.41
CA GLY A 474 21.00 29.45 7.60
C GLY A 474 19.46 29.47 7.68
N ASN A 475 18.76 29.88 6.62
CA ASN A 475 17.31 29.84 6.59
C ASN A 475 16.82 28.51 5.98
N PHE A 476 16.43 27.59 6.85
CA PHE A 476 16.04 26.22 6.49
C PHE A 476 14.55 26.01 6.23
N VAL A 477 13.72 27.06 6.32
CA VAL A 477 12.27 26.96 6.09
C VAL A 477 11.86 27.24 4.64
N ILE A 478 12.82 27.37 3.73
CA ILE A 478 12.55 27.60 2.31
C ILE A 478 12.46 26.28 1.55
N GLY A 479 11.30 26.02 0.94
CA GLY A 479 10.98 24.83 0.15
C GLY A 479 10.54 25.16 -1.28
N VAL A 480 10.18 24.14 -2.04
CA VAL A 480 9.65 24.26 -3.41
C VAL A 480 8.12 24.28 -3.38
N GLY A 481 7.52 25.38 -3.85
CA GLY A 481 6.07 25.52 -4.07
C GLY A 481 5.68 25.37 -5.53
N ALA A 482 4.40 25.60 -5.82
CA ALA A 482 3.85 25.49 -7.18
C ALA A 482 4.43 26.53 -8.16
N GLU A 483 4.62 27.77 -7.69
CA GLU A 483 5.03 28.91 -8.53
C GLU A 483 6.48 29.36 -8.30
N GLY A 484 7.21 28.69 -7.41
CA GLY A 484 8.57 29.10 -7.03
C GLY A 484 8.98 28.59 -5.66
N ILE A 485 9.90 29.31 -5.02
CA ILE A 485 10.30 29.02 -3.64
C ILE A 485 9.29 29.60 -2.65
N ILE A 486 9.00 28.88 -1.58
CA ILE A 486 8.03 29.27 -0.55
C ILE A 486 8.62 29.14 0.84
N ASN A 487 8.09 29.91 1.79
CA ASN A 487 8.33 29.67 3.22
C ASN A 487 7.34 28.61 3.71
N VAL A 488 7.82 27.39 3.91
CA VAL A 488 6.97 26.24 4.23
C VAL A 488 6.27 26.37 5.58
N ALA A 489 6.85 27.13 6.52
CA ALA A 489 6.24 27.38 7.81
C ALA A 489 5.04 28.34 7.71
N GLN A 490 5.09 29.32 6.80
CA GLN A 490 3.99 30.24 6.53
C GLN A 490 2.87 29.58 5.73
N GLU A 491 3.23 28.74 4.74
CA GLU A 491 2.29 27.99 3.91
C GLU A 491 1.71 26.74 4.60
N GLY A 492 2.22 26.40 5.79
CA GLY A 492 1.75 25.23 6.53
C GLY A 492 2.08 23.89 5.87
N VAL A 493 3.25 23.77 5.24
CA VAL A 493 3.70 22.54 4.58
C VAL A 493 4.68 21.80 5.48
N TRP A 494 4.19 20.70 6.07
CA TRP A 494 4.91 19.95 7.10
C TRP A 494 5.15 18.50 6.68
N ASP A 495 6.29 17.95 7.08
CA ASP A 495 6.59 16.52 7.06
C ASP A 495 6.73 16.01 8.50
N THR A 496 6.33 14.76 8.78
CA THR A 496 6.53 14.17 10.11
C THR A 496 7.98 13.72 10.31
N LEU A 497 8.54 13.99 11.50
CA LEU A 497 9.90 13.59 11.83
C LEU A 497 10.08 12.07 11.72
N MET A 498 9.10 11.31 12.22
CA MET A 498 9.13 9.84 12.22
C MET A 498 9.19 9.26 10.81
N THR A 499 8.33 9.71 9.89
CA THR A 499 8.31 9.20 8.51
C THR A 499 9.63 9.50 7.81
N LYS A 500 10.20 10.70 7.97
CA LYS A 500 11.52 11.03 7.38
C LYS A 500 12.63 10.18 7.99
N ALA A 501 12.67 10.04 9.31
CA ALA A 501 13.69 9.25 9.99
C ALA A 501 13.64 7.78 9.58
N GLN A 502 12.45 7.19 9.48
CA GLN A 502 12.26 5.81 8.98
C GLN A 502 12.67 5.70 7.51
N GLY A 503 12.27 6.66 6.67
CA GLY A 503 12.66 6.69 5.26
C GLY A 503 14.18 6.74 5.06
N PHE A 504 14.89 7.58 5.81
CA PHE A 504 16.35 7.63 5.78
C PHE A 504 16.98 6.30 6.21
N ARG A 505 16.45 5.64 7.26
CA ARG A 505 16.93 4.31 7.68
C ARG A 505 16.71 3.25 6.61
N ALA A 506 15.52 3.22 5.99
CA ALA A 506 15.21 2.29 4.90
C ALA A 506 16.15 2.49 3.70
N VAL A 507 16.40 3.75 3.32
CA VAL A 507 17.37 4.08 2.26
C VAL A 507 18.77 3.62 2.64
N ALA A 508 19.20 3.83 3.90
CA ALA A 508 20.50 3.39 4.38
C ALA A 508 20.66 1.88 4.22
N GLU A 509 19.70 1.12 4.72
CA GLU A 509 19.72 -0.34 4.66
C GLU A 509 19.86 -0.82 3.22
N VAL A 510 19.06 -0.26 2.31
CA VAL A 510 19.06 -0.67 0.90
C VAL A 510 20.37 -0.32 0.20
N VAL A 511 20.83 0.91 0.34
CA VAL A 511 22.06 1.38 -0.31
C VAL A 511 23.26 0.59 0.19
N MET A 512 23.38 0.38 1.51
CA MET A 512 24.49 -0.37 2.09
C MET A 512 24.49 -1.83 1.63
N GLN A 513 23.33 -2.49 1.63
CA GLN A 513 23.25 -3.87 1.17
C GLN A 513 23.59 -3.98 -0.32
N LEU A 514 23.04 -3.12 -1.18
CA LEU A 514 23.35 -3.14 -2.61
C LEU A 514 24.84 -2.88 -2.91
N MET A 515 25.51 -2.07 -2.10
CA MET A 515 26.96 -1.84 -2.20
C MET A 515 27.80 -3.06 -1.81
N THR A 516 27.28 -3.96 -0.98
CA THR A 516 27.98 -5.20 -0.59
C THR A 516 27.84 -6.32 -1.60
N VAL A 517 26.91 -6.21 -2.55
CA VAL A 517 26.67 -7.25 -3.55
C VAL A 517 27.80 -7.24 -4.59
N ASP A 518 28.61 -8.30 -4.58
CA ASP A 518 29.69 -8.52 -5.52
C ASP A 518 29.24 -9.23 -6.80
N GLU A 519 28.31 -10.19 -6.71
CA GLU A 519 27.77 -10.93 -7.84
C GLU A 519 26.27 -11.25 -7.69
N ILE A 520 25.50 -11.16 -8.78
CA ILE A 520 24.11 -11.62 -8.83
C ILE A 520 24.05 -12.98 -9.54
N VAL A 521 23.73 -14.03 -8.77
CA VAL A 521 23.61 -15.39 -9.25
C VAL A 521 22.15 -15.83 -9.22
N VAL A 522 21.53 -16.03 -10.39
CA VAL A 522 20.14 -16.52 -10.49
C VAL A 522 20.12 -18.02 -10.73
N ALA A 523 19.59 -18.76 -9.78
CA ALA A 523 19.30 -20.18 -9.95
C ALA A 523 18.22 -20.37 -11.01
N ARG A 524 18.50 -21.21 -12.02
CA ARG A 524 17.45 -21.63 -12.96
C ARG A 524 16.41 -22.42 -12.17
N LYS A 525 15.13 -22.11 -12.37
CA LYS A 525 14.04 -22.99 -11.91
C LYS A 525 14.28 -24.37 -12.54
N THR A 526 14.51 -25.38 -11.70
CA THR A 526 14.34 -26.76 -12.13
C THR A 526 12.90 -26.89 -12.61
N PRO A 527 12.66 -27.42 -13.83
CA PRO A 527 11.30 -27.67 -14.27
C PRO A 527 10.64 -28.59 -13.25
N SER A 528 9.49 -28.18 -12.72
CA SER A 528 8.70 -29.05 -11.86
C SER A 528 8.33 -30.31 -12.67
N PRO A 529 8.33 -31.51 -12.05
CA PRO A 529 8.04 -32.76 -12.76
C PRO A 529 6.66 -32.77 -13.46
N ALA A 530 5.75 -31.85 -13.09
CA ALA A 530 4.46 -31.67 -13.75
C ALA A 530 4.51 -31.02 -15.16
N SER A 531 5.66 -30.47 -15.58
CA SER A 531 5.81 -29.79 -16.88
C SER A 531 6.43 -30.66 -17.99
N VAL A 532 6.82 -31.89 -17.67
CA VAL A 532 7.44 -32.83 -18.64
C VAL A 532 6.41 -33.76 -19.29
N GLU A 533 5.24 -33.98 -18.67
CA GLU A 533 4.20 -34.87 -19.22
C GLU A 533 3.35 -34.25 -20.34
N SER A 534 3.38 -32.92 -20.55
CA SER A 534 2.57 -32.25 -21.58
C SER A 534 3.29 -31.97 -22.91
N LYS A 535 4.56 -32.36 -23.05
CA LYS A 535 5.33 -32.28 -24.31
C LYS A 535 5.81 -33.65 -24.82
N GLY A 536 5.06 -34.70 -24.48
CA GLY A 536 5.40 -36.08 -24.80
C GLY A 536 4.39 -36.81 -25.67
N HIS A 537 3.46 -36.16 -26.39
CA HIS A 537 2.57 -36.83 -27.36
C HIS A 537 2.07 -35.84 -28.41
N LEU A 538 2.83 -35.67 -29.51
CA LEU A 538 2.35 -35.31 -30.86
C LEU A 538 3.56 -35.11 -31.80
N SER A 539 4.19 -36.21 -32.20
CA SER A 539 4.95 -36.25 -33.46
C SER A 539 5.00 -37.68 -34.00
N SER A 540 3.90 -38.11 -34.63
CA SER A 540 3.87 -39.31 -35.46
C SER A 540 2.94 -39.15 -36.66
N GLU A 541 3.14 -38.09 -37.46
CA GLU A 541 2.63 -38.11 -38.83
C GLU A 541 3.65 -38.78 -39.77
N LYS A 542 3.45 -40.09 -39.92
CA LYS A 542 3.72 -40.82 -41.16
C LYS A 542 3.06 -40.08 -42.32
N LYS A 543 3.84 -39.44 -43.20
CA LYS A 543 3.47 -39.21 -44.61
C LYS A 543 4.67 -38.80 -45.46
N LYS A 544 5.44 -39.80 -45.90
CA LYS A 544 6.12 -39.85 -47.22
C LYS A 544 6.94 -41.13 -47.25
N TYR A 545 6.50 -42.10 -48.06
CA TYR A 545 7.31 -43.01 -48.89
C TYR A 545 6.39 -44.15 -49.33
N LEU A 546 5.84 -44.02 -50.55
CA LEU A 546 5.52 -45.11 -51.48
C LEU A 546 5.07 -44.46 -52.80
N ARG A 547 6.04 -44.23 -53.69
CA ARG A 547 5.86 -44.07 -55.13
C ARG A 547 6.44 -45.34 -55.76
N LYS A 548 5.67 -46.00 -56.65
CA LYS A 548 6.06 -47.14 -57.52
C LYS A 548 6.42 -48.41 -56.72
N TYR A 549 5.75 -49.54 -56.83
CA TYR A 549 5.16 -50.26 -57.97
C TYR A 549 3.97 -51.09 -57.50
#